data_AF-S8DFQ8-F1
#
_entry.id   AF-S8DFQ8-F1
#
_cell.length_a   1.000
_cell.length_b   1.000
_cell.length_c   1.000
_cell.angle_alpha   90.00
_cell.angle_beta   90.00
_cell.angle_gamma   90.00
#
_symmetry.space_group_name_H-M   'P 1'
#
loop_
_entity.id
_entity.type
_entity.pdbx_description
1 polymer ?
#
loop_
_entity_poly.entity_id
_entity_poly.type
_entity_poly.pdbx_seq_one_letter_code
_entity_poly.pdbx_strand_id
1 'polypeptide(L)'
;LGISSSKGIICIFGFESVLRLLEDAVNDAPRATEFLGRMLGRLMTENVVSFSEISKIVYEGGEEVGRLVEVGLAAEVMGSVLSFVKSEKGDSTLNEVLRSSNGMELEKFRPPGSNRRSRLDNFI
;
A
#
# COMPACT_ATOMS: atom_id res chain seq x y z
N LEU A 1 9.38 25.08 -0.77
CA LEU A 1 9.91 23.73 -1.06
C LEU A 1 10.88 23.37 0.06
N GLY A 2 10.60 22.39 0.92
CA GLY A 2 11.64 21.92 1.87
C GLY A 2 11.25 21.31 3.22
N ILE A 3 9.99 21.33 3.65
CA ILE A 3 9.61 20.75 4.98
C ILE A 3 8.81 19.44 4.84
N SER A 4 8.10 19.26 3.73
CA SER A 4 7.36 18.01 3.43
C SER A 4 8.30 16.82 3.18
N SER A 5 9.49 17.05 2.62
CA SER A 5 10.44 16.00 2.26
C SER A 5 11.05 15.28 3.48
N SER A 6 11.41 16.00 4.55
CA SER A 6 12.04 15.35 5.73
C SER A 6 11.06 14.50 6.54
N LYS A 7 9.79 14.92 6.63
CA LYS A 7 8.74 14.17 7.35
C LYS A 7 8.32 12.91 6.62
N GLY A 8 8.14 12.99 5.29
CA GLY A 8 7.84 11.83 4.45
C GLY A 8 8.92 10.76 4.54
N ILE A 9 10.20 11.15 4.44
CA ILE A 9 11.34 10.21 4.49
C ILE A 9 11.40 9.45 5.83
N ILE A 10 11.24 10.12 6.97
CA ILE A 10 11.26 9.45 8.29
C ILE A 10 10.07 8.50 8.44
N CYS A 11 8.89 8.89 7.96
CA CYS A 11 7.73 8.01 7.95
C CYS A 11 7.99 6.75 7.11
N ILE A 12 8.57 6.90 5.92
CA ILE A 12 8.88 5.79 5.02
C ILE A 12 9.80 4.75 5.68
N PHE A 13 10.93 5.17 6.26
CA PHE A 13 11.82 4.24 6.97
C PHE A 13 11.16 3.50 8.13
N GLY A 14 10.26 4.18 8.86
CA GLY A 14 9.47 3.55 9.91
C GLY A 14 8.54 2.46 9.36
N PHE A 15 7.86 2.71 8.25
CA PHE A 15 6.96 1.73 7.62
C PHE A 15 7.70 0.57 6.97
N GLU A 16 8.90 0.78 6.42
CA GLU A 16 9.74 -0.33 5.95
C GLU A 16 10.01 -1.35 7.08
N SER A 17 10.27 -0.86 8.29
CA SER A 17 10.46 -1.73 9.46
C SER A 17 9.18 -2.48 9.85
N VAL A 18 8.02 -1.84 9.72
CA VAL A 18 6.70 -2.48 9.97
C VAL A 18 6.38 -3.54 8.92
N LEU A 19 6.65 -3.25 7.65
CA LEU A 19 6.37 -4.15 6.52
C LEU A 19 7.20 -5.44 6.60
N ARG A 20 8.40 -5.40 7.17
CA ARG A 20 9.22 -6.60 7.45
C ARG A 20 8.55 -7.60 8.38
N LEU A 21 7.77 -7.11 9.34
CA LEU A 21 7.11 -7.94 10.36
C LEU A 21 5.66 -8.26 9.99
N LEU A 22 5.18 -7.84 8.80
CA LEU A 22 3.77 -7.91 8.47
C LEU A 22 3.27 -9.35 8.28
N GLU A 23 4.10 -10.25 7.75
CA GLU A 23 3.73 -11.66 7.56
C GLU A 23 3.44 -12.32 8.92
N ASP A 24 4.32 -12.16 9.90
CA ASP A 24 4.12 -12.63 11.28
C ASP A 24 2.92 -11.94 11.94
N ALA A 25 2.82 -10.61 11.80
CA ALA A 25 1.73 -9.85 12.40
C ALA A 25 0.35 -10.25 11.89
N VAL A 26 0.23 -10.72 10.64
CA VAL A 26 -1.03 -11.22 10.08
C VAL A 26 -1.43 -12.56 10.70
N ASN A 27 -0.47 -13.40 11.07
CA ASN A 27 -0.75 -14.67 11.76
C ASN A 27 -1.37 -14.42 13.14
N ASP A 28 -0.89 -13.41 13.87
CA ASP A 28 -1.45 -13.01 15.17
C ASP A 28 -2.73 -12.18 15.04
N ALA A 29 -2.77 -11.30 14.04
CA ALA A 29 -3.86 -10.37 13.81
C ALA A 29 -4.26 -10.37 12.33
N PRO A 30 -5.26 -11.19 11.92
CA PRO A 30 -5.66 -11.35 10.52
C PRO A 30 -6.07 -10.07 9.78
N ARG A 31 -6.34 -8.98 10.51
CA ARG A 31 -6.70 -7.66 9.97
C ARG A 31 -5.52 -6.69 9.87
N ALA A 32 -4.29 -7.11 10.19
CA ALA A 32 -3.11 -6.24 10.20
C ALA A 32 -2.92 -5.51 8.86
N THR A 33 -3.06 -6.20 7.72
CA THR A 33 -2.98 -5.60 6.38
C THR A 33 -4.03 -4.52 6.15
N GLU A 34 -5.26 -4.72 6.64
CA GLU A 34 -6.34 -3.74 6.55
C GLU A 34 -5.99 -2.47 7.31
N PHE A 35 -5.60 -2.60 8.58
CA PHE A 35 -5.27 -1.46 9.43
C PHE A 35 -4.04 -0.70 8.92
N LEU A 36 -3.01 -1.42 8.47
CA LEU A 36 -1.83 -0.82 7.86
C LEU A 36 -2.19 -0.03 6.59
N GLY A 37 -2.99 -0.62 5.70
CA GLY A 37 -3.43 0.08 4.49
C GLY A 37 -4.27 1.32 4.79
N ARG A 38 -5.09 1.31 5.85
CA ARG A 38 -5.81 2.52 6.30
C ARG A 38 -4.88 3.60 6.82
N MET A 39 -3.84 3.23 7.57
CA MET A 39 -2.83 4.19 8.04
C MET A 39 -2.10 4.83 6.85
N LEU A 40 -1.62 4.02 5.90
CA LEU A 40 -0.95 4.50 4.69
C LEU A 40 -1.89 5.37 3.84
N GLY A 41 -3.15 4.96 3.68
CA GLY A 41 -4.18 5.76 3.00
C GLY A 41 -4.39 7.12 3.65
N ARG A 42 -4.41 7.18 4.99
CA ARG A 42 -4.50 8.45 5.73
C ARG A 42 -3.31 9.36 5.43
N LEU A 43 -2.09 8.85 5.51
CA LEU A 43 -0.88 9.63 5.19
C LEU A 43 -0.90 10.17 3.77
N MET A 44 -1.42 9.38 2.82
CA MET A 44 -1.58 9.82 1.44
C MET A 44 -2.62 10.93 1.31
N THR A 45 -3.78 10.79 1.95
CA THR A 45 -4.84 11.82 1.92
C THR A 45 -4.47 13.12 2.64
N GLU A 46 -3.49 13.05 3.55
CA GLU A 46 -2.90 14.19 4.26
C GLU A 46 -1.66 14.76 3.54
N ASN A 47 -1.30 14.24 2.36
CA ASN A 47 -0.14 14.64 1.56
C ASN A 47 1.20 14.52 2.33
N VAL A 48 1.31 13.57 3.26
CA VAL A 48 2.55 13.27 3.99
C VAL A 48 3.46 12.39 3.16
N VAL A 49 2.86 11.43 2.43
CA VAL A 49 3.55 10.46 1.58
C VAL A 49 2.78 10.33 0.28
N SER A 50 3.47 10.27 -0.86
CA SER A 50 2.85 10.06 -2.17
C SER A 50 2.43 8.61 -2.41
N PHE A 51 1.52 8.40 -3.36
CA PHE A 51 1.14 7.05 -3.79
C PHE A 51 2.34 6.25 -4.31
N SER A 52 3.26 6.90 -5.03
CA SER A 52 4.47 6.24 -5.56
C SER A 52 5.39 5.75 -4.44
N GLU A 53 5.58 6.56 -3.39
CA GLU A 53 6.39 6.15 -2.23
C GLU A 53 5.75 4.97 -1.49
N ILE A 54 4.43 5.01 -1.25
CA ILE A 54 3.68 3.90 -0.65
C ILE A 54 3.79 2.64 -1.50
N SER A 55 3.55 2.78 -2.81
CA SER A 55 3.60 1.66 -3.76
C SER A 55 4.98 1.01 -3.76
N LYS A 56 6.04 1.81 -3.76
CA LYS A 56 7.41 1.33 -3.72
C LYS A 56 7.70 0.52 -2.45
N ILE A 57 7.43 1.08 -1.27
CA ILE A 57 7.75 0.37 -0.01
C ILE A 57 6.92 -0.90 0.16
N VAL A 58 5.68 -0.92 -0.32
CA VAL A 58 4.82 -2.10 -0.24
C VAL A 58 5.29 -3.16 -1.25
N TYR A 59 5.75 -2.74 -2.44
CA TYR A 59 6.28 -3.63 -3.46
C TYR A 59 7.60 -4.28 -3.01
N GLU A 60 8.49 -3.50 -2.41
CA GLU A 60 9.79 -3.96 -1.90
C GLU A 60 9.67 -4.61 -0.51
N GLY A 61 8.50 -4.52 0.14
CA GLY A 61 8.32 -4.88 1.54
C GLY A 61 8.27 -6.37 1.83
N GLY A 62 8.48 -6.68 3.11
CA GLY A 62 8.52 -8.04 3.67
C GLY A 62 9.89 -8.34 4.28
N GLU A 63 10.03 -9.52 4.88
CA GLU A 63 11.31 -9.95 5.48
C GLU A 63 12.44 -9.95 4.44
N GLU A 64 12.13 -10.45 3.24
CA GLU A 64 12.93 -10.32 2.03
C GLU A 64 12.28 -9.34 1.06
N VAL A 65 13.09 -8.73 0.17
CA VAL A 65 12.60 -7.77 -0.81
C VAL A 65 11.57 -8.44 -1.72
N GLY A 66 10.35 -7.91 -1.75
CA GLY A 66 9.26 -8.44 -2.57
C GLY A 66 8.46 -9.57 -1.92
N ARG A 67 8.83 -10.01 -0.72
CA ARG A 67 8.17 -11.12 -0.03
C ARG A 67 6.66 -10.89 0.14
N LEU A 68 6.22 -9.67 0.44
CA LEU A 68 4.80 -9.36 0.59
C LEU A 68 4.01 -9.56 -0.71
N VAL A 69 4.63 -9.36 -1.87
CA VAL A 69 4.01 -9.65 -3.17
C VAL A 69 3.84 -11.16 -3.33
N GLU A 70 4.88 -11.93 -3.04
CA GLU A 70 4.87 -13.40 -3.17
C GLU A 70 3.77 -14.04 -2.32
N VAL A 71 3.62 -13.61 -1.07
CA VAL A 71 2.59 -14.14 -0.15
C VAL A 71 1.21 -13.48 -0.32
N GLY A 72 1.07 -12.51 -1.24
CA GLY A 72 -0.18 -11.83 -1.56
C GLY A 72 -0.64 -10.77 -0.55
N LEU A 73 0.17 -10.46 0.45
CA LEU A 73 -0.13 -9.42 1.45
C LEU A 73 -0.01 -8.01 0.86
N ALA A 74 0.85 -7.80 -0.12
CA ALA A 74 1.02 -6.51 -0.79
C ALA A 74 -0.28 -6.07 -1.49
N ALA A 75 -0.96 -6.98 -2.18
CA ALA A 75 -2.27 -6.71 -2.79
C ALA A 75 -3.33 -6.35 -1.73
N GLU A 76 -3.34 -7.03 -0.59
CA GLU A 76 -4.28 -6.71 0.50
C GLU A 76 -4.03 -5.31 1.09
N VAL A 77 -2.76 -4.93 1.29
CA VAL A 77 -2.39 -3.60 1.78
C VAL A 77 -2.78 -2.53 0.76
N MET A 78 -2.38 -2.65 -0.50
CA MET A 78 -2.70 -1.66 -1.54
C MET A 78 -4.20 -1.54 -1.79
N GLY A 79 -4.93 -2.67 -1.80
CA GLY A 79 -6.38 -2.66 -1.88
C GLY A 79 -7.03 -1.93 -0.72
N SER A 80 -6.50 -2.08 0.51
CA SER A 80 -6.96 -1.33 1.68
C SER A 80 -6.64 0.17 1.59
N VAL A 81 -5.46 0.56 1.09
CA VAL A 81 -5.08 1.96 0.84
C VAL A 81 -6.09 2.63 -0.10
N LEU A 82 -6.34 2.03 -1.26
CA LEU A 82 -7.26 2.56 -2.27
C LEU A 82 -8.71 2.58 -1.77
N SER A 83 -9.13 1.56 -1.02
CA SER A 83 -10.45 1.53 -0.38
C SER A 83 -10.63 2.68 0.61
N PHE A 84 -9.61 2.96 1.41
CA PHE A 84 -9.64 4.07 2.36
C PHE A 84 -9.73 5.42 1.63
N VAL A 85 -8.93 5.62 0.60
CA VAL A 85 -8.90 6.86 -0.20
C VAL A 85 -10.25 7.09 -0.87
N LYS A 86 -10.82 6.05 -1.46
CA LYS A 86 -12.18 6.09 -2.02
C LYS A 86 -13.20 6.52 -0.98
N SER A 87 -13.14 5.93 0.22
CA SER A 87 -14.07 6.24 1.31
C SER A 87 -13.93 7.68 1.81
N GLU A 88 -12.71 8.20 1.92
CA GLU A 88 -12.45 9.51 2.53
C GLU A 88 -12.52 10.68 1.53
N LYS A 89 -12.10 10.47 0.28
CA LYS A 89 -11.95 11.52 -0.74
C LYS A 89 -12.81 11.32 -1.98
N GLY A 90 -13.57 10.22 -2.05
CA GLY A 90 -14.46 9.89 -3.15
C GLY A 90 -13.77 9.37 -4.42
N ASP A 91 -14.57 8.93 -5.37
CA ASP A 91 -14.10 8.30 -6.62
C ASP A 91 -13.30 9.24 -7.51
N SER A 92 -13.59 10.55 -7.53
CA SER A 92 -12.85 11.51 -8.35
C SER A 92 -11.37 11.57 -7.97
N THR A 93 -11.08 11.65 -6.67
CA THR A 93 -9.70 11.68 -6.14
C THR A 93 -9.00 10.35 -6.37
N LEU A 94 -9.70 9.23 -6.15
CA LEU A 94 -9.17 7.90 -6.43
C LEU A 94 -8.74 7.76 -7.89
N ASN A 95 -9.59 8.17 -8.82
CA ASN A 95 -9.32 8.08 -10.26
C ASN A 95 -8.10 8.92 -10.68
N GLU A 96 -7.88 10.07 -10.04
CA GLU A 96 -6.68 10.88 -10.27
C GLU A 96 -5.41 10.17 -9.78
N VAL A 97 -5.46 9.55 -8.60
CA VAL A 97 -4.35 8.73 -8.08
C VAL A 97 -4.04 7.57 -9.03
N LEU A 98 -5.06 6.84 -9.48
CA LEU A 98 -4.88 5.71 -10.40
C LEU A 98 -4.35 6.13 -11.78
N ARG A 99 -4.77 7.30 -12.29
CA ARG A 99 -4.29 7.85 -13.57
C ARG A 99 -2.86 8.37 -13.49
N SER A 100 -2.51 9.07 -12.42
CA SER A 100 -1.16 9.61 -12.21
C SER A 100 -0.11 8.50 -11.99
N SER A 101 -0.56 7.32 -11.58
CA SER A 101 0.32 6.20 -11.21
C SER A 101 0.50 5.16 -12.32
N ASN A 102 0.18 5.49 -13.59
CA ASN A 102 0.27 4.56 -14.73
C ASN A 102 -0.26 3.16 -14.39
N GLY A 103 -1.58 3.01 -14.17
CA GLY A 103 -2.29 1.83 -13.63
C GLY A 103 -1.83 0.39 -13.94
N MET A 104 -0.93 0.17 -14.90
CA MET A 104 -0.09 -1.04 -15.01
C MET A 104 0.73 -1.36 -13.75
N GLU A 105 0.91 -0.43 -12.80
CA GLU A 105 1.65 -0.68 -11.56
C GLU A 105 0.87 -1.52 -10.54
N LEU A 106 -0.48 -1.54 -10.59
CA LEU A 106 -1.29 -2.30 -9.62
C LEU A 106 -1.21 -3.80 -9.81
N GLU A 107 -1.12 -4.28 -11.06
CA GLU A 107 -0.98 -5.69 -11.38
C GLU A 107 0.29 -6.31 -10.78
N LYS A 108 1.33 -5.50 -10.55
CA LYS A 108 2.61 -5.96 -9.97
C LYS A 108 2.48 -6.44 -8.53
N PHE A 109 1.42 -6.06 -7.83
CA PHE A 109 1.17 -6.50 -6.45
C PHE A 109 0.49 -7.87 -6.38
N ARG A 110 0.04 -8.44 -7.52
CA ARG A 110 -0.55 -9.77 -7.52
C ARG A 110 0.54 -10.83 -7.27
N PRO A 111 0.27 -11.80 -6.39
CA PRO A 111 1.18 -12.92 -6.19
C PRO A 111 1.32 -13.73 -7.49
N PRO A 112 2.54 -14.17 -7.85
CA PRO A 112 2.79 -14.89 -9.09
C PRO A 112 2.00 -16.21 -9.13
N GLY A 113 1.30 -16.46 -10.23
CA GLY A 113 0.54 -17.70 -10.45
C GLY A 113 -0.74 -17.85 -9.63
N SER A 114 -1.16 -16.81 -8.90
CA SER A 114 -2.38 -16.85 -8.10
C SER A 114 -3.58 -16.28 -8.87
N ASN A 115 -4.67 -17.05 -8.91
CA ASN A 115 -6.00 -16.58 -9.34
C ASN A 115 -6.89 -16.18 -8.14
N ARG A 116 -6.31 -16.10 -6.93
CA ARG A 116 -7.07 -15.76 -5.73
C ARG A 116 -7.45 -14.29 -5.78
N ARG A 117 -8.76 -14.01 -5.69
CA ARG A 117 -9.24 -12.63 -5.54
C ARG A 117 -8.68 -11.99 -4.27
N SER A 118 -8.19 -10.78 -4.43
CA SER A 118 -7.70 -9.87 -3.40
C SER A 118 -8.55 -8.60 -3.36
N ARG A 119 -8.39 -7.79 -2.31
CA ARG A 119 -9.04 -6.46 -2.27
C ARG A 119 -8.65 -5.54 -3.42
N LEU A 120 -7.43 -5.70 -3.94
CA LEU A 120 -6.90 -4.86 -5.01
C LEU A 120 -7.67 -5.02 -6.33
N ASP A 121 -8.27 -6.19 -6.55
CA ASP A 121 -9.02 -6.49 -7.77
C ASP A 121 -10.28 -5.63 -7.96
N ASN A 122 -10.72 -4.91 -6.93
CA ASN A 122 -11.81 -3.94 -7.07
C ASN A 122 -11.39 -2.64 -7.79
N PHE A 123 -10.08 -2.48 -8.05
CA PHE A 123 -9.48 -1.25 -8.60
C PHE A 123 -8.73 -1.47 -9.92
N ILE A 124 -8.73 -2.70 -10.43
CA ILE A 124 -8.10 -3.13 -11.69
C ILE A 124 -9.17 -3.33 -12.75
#